data_AF-A0A645IPE8-F1
#
_entry.id   AF-A0A645IPE8-F1
#
_cell.length_a   1.000
_cell.length_b   1.000
_cell.length_c   1.000
_cell.angle_alpha   90.00
_cell.angle_beta   90.00
_cell.angle_gamma   90.00
#
_symmetry.space_group_name_H-M   'P 1'
#
loop_
_entity.id
_entity.type
_entity.pdbx_description
1 polymer ?
#
loop_
_entity_poly.entity_id
_entity_poly.type
_entity_poly.pdbx_seq_one_letter_code
_entity_poly.pdbx_strand_id
1 'polypeptide(L)' 'MGLTKLHTLPLRYVKLGGEFSEQAAQSPGALHLLQAIVETATGLGIQVVVTDVVNTEAAKLLRQQNALTLLT' A
#
# COMPACT_ATOMS: atom_id res chain seq x y z
N MET A 1 -23.00 3.95 3.59
CA MET A 1 -21.56 3.85 3.88
C MET A 1 -20.76 4.21 2.63
N GLY A 2 -19.68 4.98 2.75
CA GLY A 2 -18.86 5.38 1.60
C GLY A 2 -18.12 4.22 0.92
N LEU A 3 -17.72 3.19 1.68
CA LEU A 3 -16.98 2.03 1.15
C LEU A 3 -17.72 1.29 0.03
N THR A 4 -19.05 1.14 0.13
CA THR A 4 -19.83 0.43 -0.89
C THR A 4 -19.90 1.17 -2.23
N LYS A 5 -19.50 2.45 -2.26
CA LYS A 5 -19.43 3.28 -3.48
C LYS A 5 -18.01 3.44 -4.00
N LEU A 6 -17.01 2.86 -3.35
CA LEU A 6 -15.60 3.03 -3.73
C LEU A 6 -15.33 2.60 -5.19
N HIS A 7 -16.03 1.55 -5.64
CA HIS A 7 -15.98 1.03 -7.02
C HIS A 7 -16.53 1.99 -8.08
N THR A 8 -17.32 3.01 -7.69
CA THR A 8 -17.87 4.01 -8.63
C THR A 8 -16.97 5.24 -8.78
N LEU A 9 -15.89 5.34 -7.99
CA LEU A 9 -15.01 6.49 -8.00
C LEU A 9 -13.80 6.23 -8.90
N PRO A 10 -13.33 7.25 -9.67
CA PRO A 10 -12.13 7.14 -10.48
C PRO A 10 -10.88 7.30 -9.60
N LEU A 11 -10.64 6.33 -8.73
CA LEU A 11 -9.50 6.34 -7.81
C LEU A 11 -8.19 6.18 -8.60
N ARG A 12 -7.20 7.00 -8.25
CA ARG A 12 -5.87 6.96 -8.85
C ARG A 12 -4.84 6.30 -7.95
N TYR A 13 -5.08 6.28 -6.64
CA TYR A 13 -4.20 5.66 -5.68
C TYR A 13 -4.93 5.12 -4.45
N VAL A 14 -4.27 4.18 -3.78
CA VAL A 14 -4.54 3.75 -2.41
C VAL A 14 -3.38 4.22 -1.56
N LYS A 15 -3.66 4.97 -0.49
CA LYS A 15 -2.65 5.37 0.49
C LYS A 15 -2.61 4.35 1.62
N LEU A 16 -1.41 3.84 1.92
CA LEU A 16 -1.17 3.02 3.10
C LEU A 16 -0.56 3.88 4.21
N GLY A 17 -0.90 3.55 5.45
CA GLY A 17 -0.27 4.15 6.62
C GLY A 17 1.12 3.57 6.90
N GLY A 18 1.99 4.39 7.49
CA GLY A 18 3.33 3.98 7.90
C GLY A 18 3.35 2.77 8.83
N GLU A 19 2.51 2.76 9.87
CA GLU A 19 2.43 1.65 10.84
C GLU A 19 2.13 0.30 10.15
N PHE A 20 1.14 0.28 9.27
CA PHE A 20 0.82 -0.93 8.48
C PHE A 20 1.99 -1.36 7.61
N SER A 21 2.68 -0.40 6.99
CA SER A 21 3.82 -0.67 6.12
C SER A 21 5.00 -1.28 6.89
N GLU A 22 5.22 -0.85 8.14
CA GLU A 22 6.23 -1.43 9.02
C GLU A 22 5.82 -2.83 9.51
N GLN A 23 4.56 -3.03 9.89
CA GLN A 23 4.04 -4.35 10.26
C GLN A 23 4.15 -5.36 9.11
N ALA A 24 3.96 -4.93 7.86
CA ALA A 24 4.12 -5.78 6.69
C ALA A 24 5.56 -6.32 6.53
N ALA A 25 6.56 -5.62 7.06
CA ALA A 25 7.95 -6.10 7.08
C ALA A 25 8.23 -7.14 8.17
N GLN A 26 7.37 -7.21 9.21
CA GLN A 26 7.61 -8.00 10.41
C GLN A 26 6.63 -9.17 10.59
N SER A 27 5.50 -9.15 9.88
CA SER A 27 4.42 -10.13 10.01
C SER A 27 4.04 -10.75 8.67
N PRO A 28 4.07 -12.09 8.53
CA PRO A 28 3.62 -12.77 7.30
C PRO A 28 2.18 -12.44 6.91
N GLY A 29 1.30 -12.26 7.90
CA GLY A 29 -0.10 -11.90 7.63
C GLY A 29 -0.24 -10.50 7.06
N ALA A 30 0.48 -9.54 7.62
CA ALA A 30 0.50 -8.16 7.10
C ALA A 30 1.18 -8.09 5.72
N LEU A 31 2.22 -8.90 5.49
CA LEU A 31 2.85 -9.04 4.18
C LEU A 31 1.87 -9.56 3.12
N HIS A 32 1.13 -10.63 3.41
CA HIS A 32 0.13 -11.16 2.48
C HIS A 32 -0.97 -10.13 2.19
N LEU A 33 -1.40 -9.37 3.20
CA LEU A 33 -2.39 -8.31 2.99
C LEU A 33 -1.83 -7.18 2.10
N LEU A 34 -0.58 -6.75 2.34
CA LEU A 34 0.09 -5.77 1.48
C LEU A 34 0.16 -6.26 0.02
N GLN A 35 0.54 -7.51 -0.19
CA GLN A 35 0.61 -8.12 -1.52
C GLN A 35 -0.75 -8.16 -2.20
N ALA A 36 -1.81 -8.59 -1.50
CA ALA A 36 -3.16 -8.61 -2.04
C ALA A 36 -3.65 -7.21 -2.43
N ILE A 37 -3.33 -6.18 -1.62
CA ILE A 37 -3.66 -4.79 -1.94
C ILE A 37 -2.92 -4.33 -3.20
N VAL A 38 -1.60 -4.59 -3.28
CA VAL A 38 -0.76 -4.20 -4.41
C VAL A 38 -1.19 -4.89 -5.70
N GLU A 39 -1.47 -6.19 -5.64
CA GLU A 39 -1.95 -6.98 -6.79
C GLU A 39 -3.30 -6.44 -7.28
N THR A 40 -4.24 -6.20 -6.36
CA THR A 40 -5.56 -5.63 -6.70
C THR A 40 -5.42 -4.24 -7.31
N ALA A 41 -4.62 -3.37 -6.72
CA ALA A 41 -4.40 -2.02 -7.23
C ALA A 41 -3.76 -2.04 -8.63
N THR A 42 -2.78 -2.92 -8.84
CA THR A 42 -2.14 -3.13 -10.14
C THR A 42 -3.15 -3.58 -11.19
N GLY A 43 -4.01 -4.55 -10.87
CA GLY A 43 -5.07 -5.03 -11.78
C GLY A 43 -6.10 -3.95 -12.15
N LEU A 44 -6.27 -2.93 -11.30
CA LEU A 44 -7.16 -1.81 -11.52
C LEU A 44 -6.46 -0.57 -12.12
N GLY A 45 -5.14 -0.62 -12.36
CA GLY A 45 -4.36 0.53 -12.82
C GLY A 45 -4.23 1.66 -11.79
N ILE A 46 -4.33 1.32 -10.50
CA ILE A 46 -4.27 2.22 -9.36
C ILE A 46 -2.89 2.13 -8.70
N GLN A 47 -2.33 3.26 -8.29
CA GLN A 47 -1.04 3.28 -7.58
C GLN A 47 -1.19 2.99 -6.09
N VAL A 48 -0.24 2.27 -5.50
CA VAL A 48 -0.12 2.17 -4.04
C VAL A 48 0.93 3.16 -3.56
N VAL A 49 0.58 3.96 -2.55
CA VAL A 49 1.40 5.07 -2.08
C VAL A 49 1.56 5.03 -0.57
N VAL A 50 2.79 5.27 -0.10
CA VAL A 50 3.11 5.47 1.32
C VAL A 50 3.74 6.85 1.44
N THR A 51 3.13 7.72 2.25
CA THR A 51 3.62 9.09 2.47
C THR A 51 4.29 9.26 3.83
N ASP A 52 4.19 8.25 4.68
CA ASP A 52 4.80 8.27 6.01
C ASP A 52 6.27 7.86 5.91
N VAL A 53 7.11 8.42 6.77
CA VAL A 53 8.47 7.94 6.95
C VAL A 53 8.41 6.58 7.63
N VAL A 54 9.05 5.58 7.03
CA VAL A 54 9.12 4.21 7.55
C VAL A 54 10.57 3.77 7.67
N ASN A 55 10.81 2.77 8.52
CA ASN A 55 12.15 2.20 8.69
C ASN A 55 12.71 1.57 7.40
N THR A 56 14.01 1.22 7.43
CA THR A 56 14.73 0.72 6.25
C THR A 56 14.18 -0.61 5.70
N GLU A 57 13.73 -1.51 6.57
CA GLU A 57 13.17 -2.80 6.15
C GLU A 57 11.83 -2.60 5.42
N ALA A 58 10.94 -1.81 6.00
CA ALA A 58 9.67 -1.44 5.38
C ALA A 58 9.89 -0.71 4.04
N ALA A 59 10.82 0.24 3.98
CA ALA A 59 11.15 0.94 2.75
C ALA A 59 11.67 -0.01 1.66
N LYS A 60 12.46 -1.03 2.03
CA LYS A 60 12.94 -2.05 1.09
C LYS A 60 11.79 -2.92 0.58
N LEU A 61 10.91 -3.37 1.48
CA LEU A 61 9.73 -4.15 1.13
C LEU A 61 8.80 -3.37 0.18
N LEU A 62 8.49 -2.12 0.49
CA LEU A 62 7.62 -1.27 -0.33
C LEU A 62 8.16 -1.12 -1.76
N ARG A 63 9.48 -0.93 -1.91
CA ARG A 63 10.11 -0.90 -3.25
C ARG A 63 9.98 -2.22 -4.00
N GLN A 64 10.12 -3.36 -3.32
CA GLN A 64 9.93 -4.68 -3.93
C GLN A 64 8.49 -4.91 -4.39
N GLN A 65 7.52 -4.30 -3.70
CA GLN A 65 6.09 -4.36 -4.04
C GLN A 65 5.66 -3.24 -5.00
N ASN A 66 6.59 -2.49 -5.61
CA ASN A 66 6.29 -1.34 -6.48
C ASN A 66 5.40 -0.25 -5.83
N ALA A 67 5.38 -0.16 -4.50
CA ALA A 67 4.69 0.92 -3.81
C ALA A 67 5.52 2.20 -3.87
N LEU A 68 4.87 3.32 -4.24
CA LEU A 68 5.50 4.62 -4.30
C LEU A 68 5.70 5.18 -2.90
N THR A 69 6.93 5.53 -2.56
CA THR A 69 7.27 6.24 -1.32
C THR A 69 7.44 7.72 -1.63
N LEU A 70 6.50 8.53 -1.15
CA LEU A 70 6.56 9.98 -1.28
C LEU A 70 7.13 10.52 0.03
N LEU A 71 8.45 10.73 0.06
CA LEU A 71 9.11 11.45 1.15
C LEU A 71 8.80 12.94 0.95
N THR A 72 7.92 13.50 1.79
CA THR A 72 7.75 14.95 1.91
C THR A 72 8.82 15.55 2.80
#